data_AF-A0A957WUU7-F1
#
_entry.id   AF-A0A957WUU7-F1
#
_cell.length_a   1.000
_cell.length_b   1.000
_cell.length_c   1.000
_cell.angle_alpha   90.00
_cell.angle_beta   90.00
_cell.angle_gamma   90.00
#
_symmetry.space_group_name_H-M   'P 1'
#
loop_
_entity.id
_entity.type
_entity.pdbx_description
1 polymer ?
#
loop_
_entity_poly.entity_id
_entity_poly.type
_entity_poly.pdbx_seq_one_letter_code
_entity_poly.pdbx_strand_id
1 'polypeptide(L)'
;LKDAPLLILDEATAHLDAETEQQVLQALDRFMVGRTTLFISHSPAGLALCDEVVDLSRGCCVSIDSLSSKEPDLASGTTTRMKTTVGQT
;
A
#
# COMPACT_ATOMS: atom_id res chain seq x y z
N LEU A 1 8.29 -10.19 -15.41
CA LEU A 1 7.33 -9.36 -14.63
C LEU A 1 6.87 -8.23 -15.55
N LYS A 2 5.56 -8.07 -15.75
CA LYS A 2 4.97 -7.20 -16.79
C LYS A 2 5.11 -5.74 -16.36
N ASP A 3 5.48 -4.85 -17.27
CA ASP A 3 5.64 -3.42 -16.98
C ASP A 3 4.26 -2.74 -16.89
N ALA A 4 3.52 -3.03 -15.81
CA ALA A 4 2.16 -2.57 -15.61
C ALA A 4 2.16 -1.21 -14.89
N PRO A 5 1.48 -0.18 -15.43
CA PRO A 5 1.40 1.14 -14.79
C PRO A 5 0.52 1.14 -13.52
N LEU A 6 -0.37 0.15 -13.40
CA LEU A 6 -1.23 -0.06 -12.23
C LEU A 6 -0.96 -1.43 -11.61
N LEU A 7 -0.64 -1.44 -10.32
CA LEU A 7 -0.44 -2.63 -9.51
C LEU A 7 -1.59 -2.77 -8.51
N ILE A 8 -2.12 -3.98 -8.34
CA ILE A 8 -3.10 -4.31 -7.31
C ILE A 8 -2.51 -5.46 -6.50
N LEU A 9 -2.36 -5.24 -5.20
CA LEU A 9 -1.82 -6.20 -4.24
C LEU A 9 -2.90 -6.51 -3.22
N ASP A 10 -3.37 -7.75 -3.20
CA ASP A 10 -4.38 -8.22 -2.26
C ASP A 10 -3.73 -9.11 -1.20
N GLU A 11 -3.61 -8.60 0.03
CA GLU A 11 -3.05 -9.33 1.18
C GLU A 11 -1.69 -9.99 0.88
N ALA A 12 -0.85 -9.31 0.10
CA ALA A 12 0.37 -9.87 -0.48
C ALA A 12 1.44 -10.30 0.54
N THR A 13 1.32 -9.87 1.80
CA THR A 13 2.20 -10.24 2.90
C THR A 13 1.52 -11.03 4.01
N ALA A 14 0.24 -11.40 3.83
CA ALA A 14 -0.47 -12.17 4.83
C ALA A 14 0.18 -13.55 5.04
N HIS A 15 0.16 -14.03 6.29
CA HIS A 15 0.71 -15.33 6.69
C HIS A 15 2.24 -15.46 6.65
N LEU A 16 2.96 -14.35 6.43
CA LEU A 16 4.42 -14.31 6.58
C LEU A 16 4.79 -14.04 8.05
N ASP A 17 5.94 -14.57 8.48
CA ASP A 17 6.56 -14.11 9.71
C ASP A 17 7.08 -12.67 9.54
N ALA A 18 7.33 -11.99 10.66
CA ALA A 18 7.69 -10.56 10.65
C ALA A 18 8.99 -10.26 9.86
N GLU A 19 9.97 -11.17 9.88
CA GLU A 19 11.22 -10.98 9.14
C GLU A 19 10.98 -11.08 7.63
N THR A 20 10.28 -12.14 7.22
CA THR A 20 9.93 -12.34 5.81
C THR A 20 9.00 -11.23 5.30
N GLU A 21 8.01 -10.79 6.10
CA GLU A 21 7.16 -9.65 5.77
C GLU A 21 8.00 -8.40 5.50
N GLN A 22 8.93 -8.06 6.39
CA GLN A 22 9.77 -6.88 6.23
C GLN A 22 10.62 -6.94 4.95
N GLN A 23 11.16 -8.12 4.61
CA GLN A 23 11.93 -8.32 3.38
C GLN A 23 11.05 -8.13 2.13
N VAL A 24 9.84 -8.69 2.13
CA VAL A 24 8.88 -8.55 1.03
C VAL A 24 8.43 -7.09 0.89
N LEU A 25 8.10 -6.42 1.99
CA LEU A 25 7.71 -5.01 2.00
C LEU A 25 8.80 -4.10 1.42
N GLN A 26 10.08 -4.34 1.73
CA GLN A 26 11.18 -3.59 1.11
C GLN A 26 11.31 -3.84 -0.39
N ALA A 27 11.07 -5.08 -0.85
CA ALA A 27 11.09 -5.40 -2.26
C ALA A 27 9.90 -4.74 -3.00
N LEU A 28 8.71 -4.75 -2.40
CA LEU A 28 7.52 -4.11 -2.91
C LEU A 28 7.70 -2.59 -3.01
N ASP A 29 8.28 -1.94 -1.99
CA ASP A 29 8.48 -0.49 -2.00
C ASP A 29 9.31 -0.04 -3.21
N ARG A 30 10.38 -0.77 -3.53
CA ARG A 30 11.17 -0.51 -4.76
C ARG A 30 10.40 -0.80 -6.04
N PHE A 31 9.55 -1.82 -6.04
CA PHE A 31 8.79 -2.22 -7.22
C PHE A 31 7.65 -1.24 -7.56
N MET A 32 7.13 -0.54 -6.55
CA MET A 32 6.03 0.42 -6.66
C MET A 32 6.47 1.79 -7.17
N VAL A 33 7.78 2.09 -7.17
CA VAL A 33 8.32 3.36 -7.69
C VAL A 33 7.88 3.60 -9.12
N GLY A 34 7.30 4.77 -9.37
CA GLY A 34 6.80 5.17 -10.69
C GLY A 34 5.55 4.43 -11.16
N ARG A 35 4.85 3.72 -10.26
CA ARG A 35 3.61 3.00 -10.54
C ARG A 35 2.50 3.43 -9.58
N THR A 36 1.27 3.49 -10.08
CA THR A 36 0.10 3.60 -9.20
C THR A 36 -0.15 2.23 -8.58
N THR A 37 -0.33 2.16 -7.26
CA THR A 37 -0.51 0.87 -6.58
C THR A 37 -1.68 0.87 -5.62
N LEU A 38 -2.65 -0.03 -5.80
CA LEU A 38 -3.65 -0.33 -4.78
C LEU A 38 -3.12 -1.46 -3.89
N PHE A 39 -2.95 -1.21 -2.59
CA PHE A 39 -2.42 -2.20 -1.64
C PHE A 39 -3.41 -2.49 -0.52
N ILE A 40 -4.04 -3.65 -0.58
CA ILE A 40 -4.98 -4.13 0.43
C ILE A 40 -4.19 -4.90 1.48
N SER A 41 -4.25 -4.44 2.73
CA SER A 41 -3.51 -5.05 3.84
C SER A 41 -4.21 -4.73 5.15
N HIS A 42 -4.18 -5.65 6.10
CA HIS A 42 -4.56 -5.40 7.49
C HIS A 42 -3.35 -5.06 8.39
N SER A 43 -2.10 -5.14 7.89
CA SER A 43 -0.90 -4.94 8.70
C SER A 43 -0.50 -3.46 8.83
N PRO A 44 -0.05 -3.01 10.03
CA PRO A 44 0.51 -1.67 10.21
C PRO A 44 1.80 -1.42 9.41
N ALA A 45 2.60 -2.47 9.16
CA ALA A 45 3.84 -2.36 8.39
C ALA A 45 3.55 -2.08 6.90
N GLY A 46 2.54 -2.73 6.32
CA GLY A 46 2.10 -2.45 4.96
C GLY A 46 1.50 -1.05 4.80
N LEU A 47 0.71 -0.63 5.80
CA LEU A 47 0.17 0.72 5.92
C LEU A 47 1.23 1.82 5.84
N ALA A 48 2.35 1.62 6.53
CA ALA A 48 3.43 2.61 6.61
C ALA A 48 4.12 2.89 5.27
N LEU A 49 3.90 2.04 4.26
CA LEU A 49 4.40 2.29 2.92
C LEU A 49 3.42 3.11 2.04
N CYS A 50 2.18 3.33 2.48
CA CYS A 50 1.16 4.03 1.70
C CYS A 50 1.25 5.54 1.83
N ASP A 51 0.92 6.22 0.73
CA ASP A 51 0.76 7.68 0.66
C ASP A 51 -0.63 8.09 1.15
N GLU A 52 -1.64 7.26 0.89
CA GLU A 52 -3.02 7.45 1.35
C GLU A 52 -3.62 6.15 1.91
N VAL A 53 -4.48 6.30 2.92
CA VAL A 53 -5.21 5.19 3.52
C VAL A 53 -6.70 5.46 3.36
N VAL A 54 -7.39 4.52 2.73
CA VAL A 54 -8.84 4.52 2.61
C VAL A 54 -9.40 3.49 3.58
N ASP A 55 -10.22 3.94 4.51
CA ASP A 55 -10.95 3.03 5.39
C ASP A 55 -12.28 2.68 4.73
N LEU A 56 -12.57 1.37 4.60
CA LEU A 56 -13.80 0.86 4.03
C LEU A 56 -14.61 0.11 5.10
N SER A 57 -15.86 0.50 5.28
CA SER A 57 -16.81 -0.18 6.15
C SER A 57 -18.09 -0.49 5.40
N ARG A 58 -18.53 -1.76 5.49
CA ARG A 58 -19.78 -2.25 4.88
C ARG A 58 -19.91 -1.94 3.39
N GLY A 59 -18.79 -1.97 2.66
CA GLY A 59 -18.75 -1.68 1.22
C GLY A 59 -18.77 -0.17 0.88
N CYS A 60 -18.55 0.71 1.86
CA CYS A 60 -18.51 2.16 1.67
C CYS A 60 -17.19 2.74 2.19
N CYS A 61 -16.69 3.78 1.53
CA CYS A 61 -15.57 4.59 2.02
C CYS A 61 -16.03 5.41 3.22
N VAL A 62 -15.37 5.22 4.38
CA VAL A 62 -15.67 5.96 5.61
C VAL A 62 -14.67 7.08 5.88
N SER A 63 -13.39 6.91 5.52
CA SER A 63 -12.39 7.98 5.57
C SER A 63 -11.33 7.83 4.48
N ILE A 64 -10.66 8.94 4.18
CA ILE A 64 -9.44 8.98 3.38
C ILE A 64 -8.44 9.84 4.15
N ASP A 65 -7.31 9.25 4.51
CA ASP A 65 -6.26 9.88 5.29
C ASP A 65 -4.96 9.93 4.47
N SER A 66 -4.39 11.12 4.29
CA SER A 66 -3.10 11.28 3.63
C SER A 66 -1.96 11.09 4.63
N LEU A 67 -1.09 10.12 4.40
CA LEU A 67 0.10 9.83 5.19
C LEU A 67 1.29 10.66 4.70
N SER A 68 1.17 11.98 4.73
CA SER A 68 2.24 12.89 4.30
C SER A 68 3.37 12.93 5.34
N SER A 69 4.37 12.07 5.20
CA SER A 69 5.68 12.22 5.87
C SER A 69 6.89 11.88 5.01
N LYS A 70 6.71 11.55 3.72
CA LYS A 70 7.81 11.43 2.75
C LYS A 70 7.84 12.69 1.87
N GLU A 71 8.97 13.40 1.86
CA GLU A 71 9.25 14.46 0.88
C GLU A 71 9.00 13.88 -0.54
N PRO A 72 8.21 14.55 -1.39
CA PRO A 72 7.99 14.09 -2.75
C PRO A 72 9.31 14.15 -3.52
N ASP A 73 9.94 13.00 -3.73
CA ASP A 73 11.09 12.89 -4.62
C ASP A 73 10.60 13.23 -6.04
N LEU A 74 10.96 14.43 -6.51
CA LEU A 74 10.51 15.02 -7.76
C LEU A 74 10.95 14.23 -9.01
N ALA A 75 11.79 13.20 -8.85
CA ALA A 75 12.17 12.24 -9.89
C ALA A 75 11.28 10.99 -9.95
N SER A 76 10.41 10.77 -8.95
CA SER A 76 9.58 9.57 -8.81
C SER A 76 8.14 9.91 -9.18
N GLY A 77 7.64 9.30 -10.26
CA GLY A 77 6.26 9.47 -10.71
C GLY A 77 5.26 9.25 -9.58
N THR A 78 4.18 10.05 -9.58
CA THR A 78 3.11 10.05 -8.59
C THR A 78 2.67 8.63 -8.25
N THR A 79 3.19 8.11 -7.14
CA THR A 79 2.78 6.82 -6.59
C THR A 79 1.57 7.13 -5.73
N THR A 80 0.38 6.88 -6.25
CA THR A 80 -0.83 6.90 -5.42
C THR A 80 -0.98 5.50 -4.86
N ARG A 81 -0.69 5.36 -3.56
CA ARG A 81 -0.91 4.12 -2.83
C ARG A 81 -2.14 4.23 -1.97
N MET A 82 -3.18 3.47 -2.31
CA MET A 82 -4.41 3.39 -1.51
C MET A 82 -4.39 2.09 -0.72
N LYS A 83 -4.64 2.17 0.59
CA LYS A 83 -5.07 1.00 1.37
C LYS A 83 -6.58 0.95 1.48
N THR A 84 -7.16 -0.26 1.46
CA THR A 84 -8.52 -0.55 1.91
C THR A 84 -8.41 -1.29 3.25
N THR A 85 -8.85 -0.67 4.34
CA THR A 85 -9.12 -1.41 5.58
C THR A 85 -10.54 -1.94 5.47
N VAL A 86 -10.74 -3.26 5.48
CA VAL A 86 -12.08 -3.81 5.72
C VAL A 86 -12.22 -3.90 7.23
N GLY A 87 -13.08 -3.07 7.81
CA GLY A 87 -13.47 -3.22 9.20
C GLY A 87 -13.99 -4.63 9.44
N GLN A 88 -13.18 -5.51 10.05
CA GLN A 88 -13.69 -6.75 10.60
C GLN A 88 -14.64 -6.39 11.75
N THR A 89 -15.82 -6.99 11.71
CA THR A 89 -16.88 -6.83 12.72
C THR A 89 -16.42 -7.38 14.06
#